data_AF-A0A839GKY0-F1
#
_entry.id   AF-A0A839GKY0-F1
#
_cell.length_a   1.000
_cell.length_b   1.000
_cell.length_c   1.000
_cell.angle_alpha   90.00
_cell.angle_beta   90.00
_cell.angle_gamma   90.00
#
_symmetry.space_group_name_H-M   'P 1'
#
loop_
_entity.id
_entity.type
_entity.pdbx_description
1 polymer ?
#
loop_
_entity_poly.entity_id
_entity_poly.type
_entity_poly.pdbx_seq_one_letter_code
_entity_poly.pdbx_strand_id
1 'polypeptide(L)'
;METLKKIINIAVMAYLIIALLFLLRILSVDKFVALFDMADAAAFYRRLLWAGVLLLLAELLVENAYIATLKRGLALEHRQLTELKAKLYDQRLNTEAAAQTPAPPLDNTVPPPAVDPTRDPNHLAKPNHHRPLP
;
A
#
# COMPACT_ATOMS: atom_id res chain seq x y z
N MET A 1 0.45 17.05 11.41
CA MET A 1 0.98 17.08 10.03
C MET A 1 -0.13 17.30 9.00
N GLU A 2 -1.23 16.55 9.08
CA GLU A 2 -2.33 16.66 8.11
C GLU A 2 -3.11 17.98 8.17
N THR A 3 -3.33 18.51 9.38
CA THR A 3 -3.92 19.84 9.58
C THR A 3 -3.04 20.96 9.02
N LEU A 4 -1.73 20.89 9.24
CA LEU A 4 -0.77 21.87 8.70
C LEU A 4 -0.78 21.86 7.17
N LYS A 5 -0.71 20.68 6.54
CA LYS A 5 -0.83 20.54 5.08
C LYS A 5 -2.13 21.18 4.57
N LYS A 6 -3.26 20.88 5.22
CA LYS A 6 -4.57 21.40 4.81
C LYS A 6 -4.62 22.93 4.92
N ILE A 7 -4.04 23.51 5.97
CA ILE A 7 -3.96 24.96 6.16
C ILE A 7 -3.10 25.62 5.07
N ILE A 8 -1.93 25.06 4.76
CA ILE A 8 -1.04 25.63 3.74
C ILE A 8 -1.72 25.57 2.37
N ASN A 9 -2.33 24.45 2.01
CA ASN A 9 -3.05 24.32 0.74
C ASN A 9 -4.24 25.32 0.64
N ILE A 10 -5.02 25.48 1.71
CA ILE A 10 -6.10 26.49 1.75
C ILE A 10 -5.52 27.90 1.59
N ALA A 11 -4.41 28.20 2.25
CA ALA A 11 -3.73 29.50 2.14
C ALA A 11 -3.23 29.74 0.71
N VAL A 12 -2.68 28.72 0.03
CA VAL A 12 -2.25 28.79 -1.37
C VAL A 12 -3.44 29.05 -2.28
N MET A 13 -4.53 28.30 -2.15
CA MET A 13 -5.76 28.50 -2.92
C MET A 13 -6.31 29.93 -2.74
N ALA A 14 -6.40 30.41 -1.51
CA ALA A 14 -6.85 31.77 -1.22
C ALA A 14 -5.91 32.82 -1.82
N TYR A 15 -4.60 32.62 -1.67
CA TYR A 15 -3.58 33.49 -2.24
C TYR A 15 -3.71 33.59 -3.76
N LEU A 16 -3.89 32.47 -4.46
CA LEU A 16 -4.05 32.44 -5.92
C LEU A 16 -5.29 33.21 -6.37
N ILE A 17 -6.41 33.09 -5.66
CA ILE A 17 -7.63 33.85 -5.94
C ILE A 17 -7.37 35.35 -5.76
N ILE A 18 -6.75 35.75 -4.64
CA ILE A 18 -6.43 37.16 -4.37
C ILE A 18 -5.48 37.71 -5.43
N ALA A 19 -4.41 36.98 -5.76
CA ALA A 19 -3.46 37.37 -6.79
C ALA A 19 -4.15 37.52 -8.15
N LEU A 20 -5.05 36.61 -8.49
CA LEU A 20 -5.85 36.68 -9.72
C LEU A 20 -6.76 37.91 -9.74
N LEU A 21 -7.44 38.23 -8.65
CA LEU A 21 -8.27 39.45 -8.52
C LEU A 21 -7.46 40.73 -8.76
N PHE A 22 -6.23 40.79 -8.26
CA PHE A 22 -5.31 41.89 -8.53
C PHE A 22 -4.86 41.93 -10.00
N LEU A 23 -4.64 40.76 -10.61
CA LEU A 23 -4.24 40.64 -12.02
C LEU A 23 -5.37 41.07 -12.98
N LEU A 24 -6.62 40.72 -12.66
CA LEU A 24 -7.80 41.16 -13.41
C LEU A 24 -8.16 42.63 -13.13
N ARG A 25 -7.42 43.31 -12.26
CA ARG A 25 -7.67 44.70 -11.85
C ARG A 25 -9.05 44.91 -11.22
N ILE A 26 -9.65 43.84 -10.70
CA ILE A 26 -10.91 43.87 -9.93
C ILE A 26 -10.64 44.50 -8.56
N LEU A 27 -9.48 44.22 -7.97
CA LEU A 27 -9.00 44.88 -6.76
C LEU A 27 -8.11 46.07 -7.11
N SER A 28 -8.41 47.22 -6.50
CA SER A 28 -7.59 48.44 -6.65
C SER A 28 -6.32 48.33 -5.82
N VAL A 29 -5.18 48.31 -6.51
CA VAL A 29 -3.84 48.24 -5.90
C VAL A 29 -3.53 49.49 -5.06
N ASP A 30 -4.00 50.66 -5.50
CA ASP A 30 -3.69 51.95 -4.86
C ASP A 30 -4.15 51.99 -3.39
N LYS A 31 -5.30 51.37 -3.09
CA LYS A 31 -5.79 51.25 -1.71
C LYS A 31 -4.86 50.43 -0.82
N PHE A 32 -4.27 49.36 -1.37
CA PHE A 32 -3.35 48.50 -0.64
C PHE A 32 -1.95 49.09 -0.54
N VAL A 33 -1.50 49.80 -1.59
CA VAL A 33 -0.24 50.56 -1.55
C VAL A 33 -0.28 51.58 -0.41
N ALA A 34 -1.37 52.34 -0.28
CA ALA A 34 -1.56 53.27 0.83
C ALA A 34 -1.68 52.55 2.19
N LEU A 35 -2.42 51.44 2.27
CA LEU A 35 -2.61 50.70 3.52
C LEU A 35 -1.31 50.09 4.06
N PHE A 36 -0.44 49.62 3.18
CA PHE A 36 0.84 48.99 3.52
C PHE A 36 2.02 49.96 3.46
N ASP A 37 1.76 51.27 3.35
CA ASP A 37 2.76 52.33 3.26
C ASP A 37 3.88 52.00 2.24
N MET A 38 3.46 51.54 1.05
CA MET A 38 4.39 51.18 -0.01
C MET A 38 4.66 52.37 -0.92
N ALA A 39 5.90 52.45 -1.43
CA ALA A 39 6.31 53.53 -2.32
C ALA A 39 5.50 53.58 -3.63
N ASP A 40 5.25 52.42 -4.26
CA ASP A 40 4.58 52.35 -5.57
C ASP A 40 3.85 51.02 -5.77
N ALA A 41 2.91 50.99 -6.72
CA ALA A 41 2.24 49.77 -7.18
C ALA A 41 3.23 48.69 -7.67
N ALA A 42 4.34 49.09 -8.29
CA ALA A 42 5.38 48.16 -8.72
C ALA A 42 6.04 47.43 -7.52
N ALA A 43 6.24 48.12 -6.40
CA ALA A 43 6.75 47.51 -5.18
C ALA A 43 5.75 46.51 -4.58
N PHE A 44 4.45 46.83 -4.64
CA PHE A 44 3.38 45.93 -4.22
C PHE A 44 3.38 44.63 -5.04
N TYR A 45 3.38 44.72 -6.37
CA TYR A 45 3.41 43.52 -7.23
C TYR A 45 4.67 42.68 -7.03
N ARG A 46 5.83 43.32 -6.81
CA ARG A 46 7.08 42.59 -6.50
C ARG A 46 6.98 41.83 -5.19
N ARG A 47 6.43 42.44 -4.13
CA ARG A 47 6.21 41.75 -2.85
C ARG A 47 5.18 40.63 -2.97
N LEU A 48 4.09 40.88 -3.70
CA LEU A 48 3.07 39.87 -3.99
C LEU A 48 3.74 38.67 -4.68
N LEU A 49 4.51 38.89 -5.75
CA LEU A 49 5.19 37.83 -6.49
C LEU A 49 6.14 37.03 -5.60
N TRP A 50 6.99 37.69 -4.80
CA TRP A 50 7.88 36.99 -3.87
C TRP A 50 7.12 36.20 -2.80
N ALA A 51 6.04 36.74 -2.26
CA ALA A 51 5.18 36.01 -1.33
C ALA A 51 4.59 34.76 -1.99
N GLY A 52 4.12 34.87 -3.23
CA GLY A 52 3.63 33.74 -4.00
C GLY A 52 4.68 32.68 -4.27
N VAL A 53 5.91 33.08 -4.63
CA VAL A 53 7.03 32.14 -4.84
C VAL A 53 7.33 31.37 -3.55
N LEU A 54 7.46 32.06 -2.43
CA LEU A 54 7.70 31.44 -1.12
C LEU A 54 6.56 30.49 -0.73
N LEU A 55 5.31 30.90 -0.94
CA LEU A 55 4.13 30.12 -0.57
C LEU A 55 3.99 28.86 -1.43
N LEU A 56 4.18 28.98 -2.75
CA LEU A 56 4.16 27.83 -3.68
C LEU A 56 5.33 26.88 -3.42
N LEU A 57 6.52 27.40 -3.10
CA LEU A 57 7.65 26.57 -2.74
C LEU A 57 7.37 25.79 -1.45
N ALA A 58 6.77 26.44 -0.44
CA ALA A 58 6.38 25.77 0.79
C ALA A 58 5.35 24.65 0.53
N GLU A 59 4.33 24.90 -0.29
CA GLU A 59 3.35 23.89 -0.67
C GLU A 59 4.01 22.70 -1.36
N LEU A 60 4.87 22.95 -2.35
CA LEU A 60 5.60 21.91 -3.06
C LEU A 60 6.45 21.05 -2.12
N LEU A 61 7.16 21.68 -1.18
CA LEU A 61 7.97 20.97 -0.19
C LEU A 61 7.10 20.12 0.74
N VAL A 62 5.97 20.65 1.20
CA VAL A 62 5.05 19.94 2.09
C VAL A 62 4.41 18.75 1.38
N GLU A 63 3.97 18.91 0.14
CA GLU A 63 3.39 17.82 -0.65
C GLU A 63 4.43 16.75 -0.99
N ASN A 64 5.63 17.16 -1.40
CA ASN A 64 6.71 16.23 -1.72
C ASN A 64 7.20 15.47 -0.47
N ALA A 65 7.28 16.15 0.68
CA ALA A 65 7.60 15.51 1.96
C ALA A 65 6.53 14.50 2.36
N TYR A 66 5.25 14.82 2.14
CA TYR A 66 4.14 13.89 2.39
C TYR A 66 4.20 12.66 1.48
N ILE A 67 4.51 12.82 0.20
CA ILE A 67 4.69 11.68 -0.71
C ILE A 67 5.89 10.82 -0.28
N ALA A 68 6.98 11.44 0.15
CA ALA A 68 8.17 10.74 0.64
C ALA A 68 7.90 9.94 1.93
N THR A 69 7.12 10.48 2.86
CA THR A 69 6.71 9.73 4.06
C THR A 69 5.78 8.58 3.73
N LEU A 70 4.84 8.75 2.79
CA LEU A 70 3.98 7.67 2.30
C LEU A 70 4.78 6.55 1.61
N LYS A 71 5.76 6.88 0.76
CA LYS A 71 6.67 5.90 0.13
C LYS A 71 7.47 5.10 1.16
N ARG A 72 7.90 5.73 2.26
CA ARG A 72 8.56 5.03 3.37
C ARG A 72 7.62 4.07 4.10
N GLY A 73 6.35 4.44 4.28
CA GLY A 73 5.32 3.56 4.83
C GLY A 73 5.12 2.30 3.98
N LEU A 74 4.97 2.47 2.66
CA LEU A 74 4.84 1.36 1.70
C LEU A 74 6.08 0.45 1.66
N ALA A 75 7.28 1.00 1.76
CA ALA A 75 8.51 0.20 1.81
C ALA A 75 8.62 -0.66 3.08
N LEU A 76 8.11 -0.17 4.21
CA LEU A 76 8.04 -0.94 5.46
C LEU A 76 7.00 -2.06 5.36
N GLU A 77 5.84 -1.78 4.78
CA GLU A 77 4.78 -2.77 4.57
C GLU A 77 5.22 -3.89 3.60
N HIS A 78 5.94 -3.54 2.52
CA HIS A 78 6.56 -4.53 1.63
C HIS A 78 7.60 -5.42 2.31
N ARG A 79 8.37 -4.89 3.26
CA ARG A 79 9.33 -5.70 4.04
C ARG A 79 8.60 -6.69 4.96
N GLN A 80 7.52 -6.26 5.60
CA GLN A 80 6.69 -7.15 6.43
C GLN A 80 6.06 -8.27 5.61
N LEU A 81 5.58 -7.98 4.40
CA LEU A 81 5.08 -9.01 3.48
C LEU A 81 6.18 -9.98 3.05
N THR A 82 7.40 -9.50 2.84
CA THR A 82 8.54 -10.34 2.48
C THR A 82 8.93 -11.25 3.65
N GLU A 83 8.93 -10.74 4.88
CA GLU A 83 9.16 -11.54 6.09
C GLU A 83 8.04 -12.56 6.35
N LEU A 84 6.77 -12.17 6.15
CA LEU A 84 5.65 -13.11 6.26
C LEU A 84 5.74 -14.23 5.22
N LYS A 85 6.12 -13.90 3.97
CA LYS A 85 6.37 -14.89 2.93
C LYS A 85 7.54 -15.80 3.29
N ALA A 86 8.63 -15.25 3.83
CA ALA A 86 9.78 -16.05 4.27
C ALA A 86 9.40 -17.02 5.39
N LYS A 87 8.65 -16.56 6.40
CA LYS A 87 8.15 -17.44 7.48
C LYS A 87 7.25 -18.55 6.95
N LEU A 88 6.36 -18.25 5.99
CA LEU A 88 5.53 -19.28 5.35
C LEU A 88 6.36 -20.26 4.52
N TYR A 89 7.38 -19.77 3.83
CA TYR A 89 8.29 -20.62 3.06
C TYR A 89 9.10 -21.53 3.98
N ASP A 90 9.67 -21.00 5.07
CA ASP A 90 10.38 -21.78 6.08
C ASP A 90 9.47 -22.81 6.76
N GLN A 91 8.21 -22.46 7.02
CA GLN A 91 7.26 -23.39 7.61
C GLN A 91 6.90 -24.51 6.62
N ARG A 92 6.74 -24.21 5.33
CA ARG A 92 6.54 -25.21 4.26
C ARG A 92 7.77 -26.08 4.08
N LEU A 93 8.96 -25.49 4.05
CA LEU A 93 10.23 -26.19 3.91
C LEU A 93 10.49 -27.11 5.10
N ASN A 94 10.20 -26.68 6.33
CA ASN A 94 10.32 -27.53 7.52
C ASN A 94 9.27 -28.64 7.55
N THR A 95 8.08 -28.42 6.99
CA THR A 95 7.04 -29.45 6.87
C THR A 95 7.40 -30.47 5.77
N GLU A 96 7.96 -30.03 4.66
CA GLU A 96 8.47 -30.90 3.58
C GLU A 96 9.77 -31.63 3.98
N ALA A 97 10.66 -31.00 4.75
CA ALA A 97 11.84 -31.62 5.32
C ALA A 97 11.48 -32.65 6.41
N ALA A 98 10.45 -32.37 7.24
CA ALA A 98 9.91 -33.35 8.18
C ALA A 98 9.26 -34.54 7.45
N ALA A 99 8.59 -34.30 6.33
CA ALA A 99 8.03 -35.34 5.46
C ALA A 99 9.11 -36.12 4.66
N GLN A 100 10.34 -35.60 4.56
CA GLN A 100 11.46 -36.25 3.87
C GLN A 100 12.42 -36.98 4.82
N THR A 101 12.10 -37.13 6.10
CA THR A 101 12.87 -38.06 6.96
C THR A 101 12.69 -39.47 6.40
N PRO A 102 13.73 -40.12 5.84
CA PRO A 102 13.63 -41.51 5.42
C PRO A 102 13.46 -42.33 6.70
N ALA A 103 12.34 -43.03 6.83
CA ALA A 103 12.21 -44.06 7.85
C ALA A 103 13.38 -45.05 7.66
N PRO A 104 14.14 -45.39 8.72
CA PRO A 104 15.23 -46.36 8.61
C PRO A 104 14.67 -47.73 8.16
N PRO A 105 15.47 -48.53 7.41
CA PRO A 105 15.03 -49.84 6.98
C PRO A 105 14.80 -50.71 8.23
N LEU A 106 13.54 -51.14 8.43
CA LEU A 106 13.19 -52.14 9.42
C LEU A 106 13.71 -53.49 8.94
N ASP A 107 14.95 -53.80 9.29
CA ASP A 107 15.50 -55.15 9.27
C ASP A 107 15.05 -55.84 10.56
N ASN A 108 14.00 -56.67 10.48
CA ASN A 108 13.58 -57.56 11.55
C ASN A 108 13.31 -58.95 10.98
N THR A 109 14.17 -59.88 11.37
CA THR A 109 14.19 -61.29 10.99
C THR A 109 13.15 -62.12 11.81
N VAL A 110 12.61 -63.20 11.18
CA VAL A 110 11.97 -64.45 11.72
C VAL A 110 10.41 -64.44 11.95
N PRO A 111 9.62 -65.55 11.72
CA PRO A 111 9.00 -66.11 10.48
C PRO A 111 7.43 -66.35 10.59
N PRO A 112 6.69 -66.95 9.61
CA PRO A 112 5.19 -66.95 9.51
C PRO A 112 4.51 -68.20 10.13
N PRO A 113 3.21 -68.18 10.54
CA PRO A 113 2.06 -68.55 9.65
C PRO A 113 0.72 -67.82 10.03
N ALA A 114 -0.44 -67.87 9.36
CA ALA A 114 -1.01 -68.68 8.29
C ALA A 114 -2.02 -67.82 7.47
N VAL A 115 -2.02 -67.99 6.14
CA VAL A 115 -3.05 -67.45 5.24
C VAL A 115 -4.03 -68.58 4.95
N ASP A 116 -5.30 -68.41 5.32
CA ASP A 116 -6.39 -69.30 4.91
C ASP A 116 -6.85 -68.90 3.48
N PRO A 117 -6.77 -69.80 2.48
CA PRO A 117 -6.96 -69.46 1.08
C PRO A 117 -8.42 -69.63 0.69
N THR A 118 -9.27 -68.61 0.88
CA THR A 118 -10.60 -68.58 0.23
C THR A 118 -11.22 -67.18 0.18
N ARG A 119 -10.73 -66.32 -0.72
CA ARG A 119 -11.63 -65.45 -1.52
C ARG A 119 -10.90 -64.85 -2.73
N ASP A 120 -11.20 -65.42 -3.88
CA ASP A 120 -10.67 -65.11 -5.21
C ASP A 120 -10.94 -63.63 -5.62
N PRO A 121 -9.99 -62.89 -6.24
CA PRO A 121 -10.10 -61.45 -6.51
C PRO A 121 -10.99 -61.04 -7.70
N ASN A 122 -11.67 -61.94 -8.41
CA ASN A 122 -12.31 -61.59 -9.70
C ASN A 122 -13.66 -62.25 -9.96
N HIS A 123 -14.67 -62.02 -9.10
CA HIS A 123 -16.07 -62.29 -9.45
C HIS A 123 -16.81 -61.00 -9.82
N LEU A 124 -16.72 -60.69 -11.12
CA LEU A 124 -17.80 -60.27 -12.01
C LEU A 124 -18.79 -59.15 -11.59
N ALA A 125 -18.78 -58.13 -12.46
CA ALA A 125 -19.95 -57.58 -13.15
C ALA A 125 -20.73 -56.40 -12.51
N LYS A 126 -20.46 -55.21 -13.06
CA LYS A 126 -21.45 -54.16 -13.42
C LYS A 126 -22.74 -54.77 -14.05
N PRO A 127 -23.90 -54.08 -14.23
CA PRO A 127 -24.26 -52.67 -13.93
C PRO A 127 -25.72 -52.43 -13.40
N ASN A 128 -26.07 -51.15 -13.14
CA ASN A 128 -27.38 -50.49 -13.36
C ASN A 128 -28.69 -50.98 -12.67
N HIS A 129 -29.35 -50.13 -11.86
CA HIS A 129 -30.56 -49.36 -12.24
C HIS A 129 -31.31 -48.68 -11.06
N HIS A 130 -31.92 -47.54 -11.42
CA HIS A 130 -32.92 -46.70 -10.75
C HIS A 130 -33.88 -47.32 -9.72
N ARG A 131 -34.31 -46.53 -8.70
CA ARG A 131 -35.69 -46.01 -8.52
C ARG A 131 -35.83 -45.07 -7.28
N PRO A 132 -36.76 -44.08 -7.25
CA PRO A 132 -36.90 -43.08 -6.17
C PRO A 132 -38.10 -43.30 -5.22
N LEU A 133 -38.21 -42.41 -4.20
CA LEU A 133 -39.35 -42.05 -3.30
C LEU A 133 -39.66 -43.02 -2.13
N PRO A 134 -40.37 -42.62 -1.04
CA PRO A 134 -41.50 -41.69 -0.91
C PRO A 134 -41.18 -40.22 -0.65
#